data_AF-A0A534YGL2-F1
#
_entry.id   AF-A0A534YGL2-F1
#
_cell.length_a   1.000
_cell.length_b   1.000
_cell.length_c   1.000
_cell.angle_alpha   90.00
_cell.angle_beta   90.00
_cell.angle_gamma   90.00
#
_symmetry.space_group_name_H-M   'P 1'
#
loop_
_entity.id
_entity.type
_entity.pdbx_description
1 polymer ?
#
loop_
_entity_poly.entity_id
_entity_poly.type
_entity_poly.pdbx_seq_one_letter_code
_entity_poly.pdbx_strand_id
1 'polypeptide(L)' 'MRLVAVSLAFSLLAAPAFARRSSSKGPRAGGYCSKSAVGTTSTDKKGVTLECKADGRGRARWTRK' A
#
# COMPACT_ATOMS: atom_id res chain seq x y z
N MET A 1 -38.34 -32.01 18.32
CA MET A 1 -37.60 -31.62 17.10
C MET A 1 -37.94 -30.18 16.79
N ARG A 2 -36.95 -29.38 16.35
CA ARG A 2 -37.03 -27.92 16.03
C ARG A 2 -37.04 -27.12 17.33
N LEU A 3 -36.00 -26.36 17.68
CA LEU A 3 -35.66 -25.07 17.09
C LEU A 3 -34.17 -24.76 17.37
N VAL A 4 -33.26 -25.00 16.42
CA VAL A 4 -31.89 -24.46 16.50
C VAL A 4 -31.45 -24.13 15.07
N ALA A 5 -31.73 -22.92 14.60
CA ALA A 5 -31.19 -22.47 13.31
C ALA A 5 -31.32 -20.94 13.15
N VAL A 6 -30.77 -20.14 14.07
CA VAL A 6 -30.57 -18.71 13.78
C VAL A 6 -29.26 -18.24 14.41
N SER A 7 -28.14 -18.60 13.78
CA SER A 7 -26.84 -18.00 14.12
C SER A 7 -25.93 -18.01 12.89
N LEU A 8 -26.33 -17.31 11.82
CA LEU A 8 -25.57 -17.21 10.57
C LEU A 8 -25.20 -15.77 10.20
N ALA A 9 -25.26 -14.81 11.14
CA ALA A 9 -25.20 -13.39 10.79
C ALA A 9 -24.27 -12.56 11.68
N PHE A 10 -23.04 -12.98 11.97
CA PHE A 10 -22.08 -12.09 12.64
C PHE A 10 -20.61 -12.19 12.20
N SER A 11 -20.33 -12.79 11.04
CA SER A 11 -18.94 -12.95 10.57
C SER A 11 -18.53 -12.00 9.44
N LEU A 12 -19.27 -10.90 9.21
CA LEU A 12 -18.81 -9.81 8.35
C LEU A 12 -17.95 -8.82 9.16
N LEU A 13 -16.92 -9.31 9.84
CA LEU A 13 -15.79 -8.44 10.19
C LEU A 13 -15.12 -8.08 8.87
N ALA A 14 -15.53 -6.95 8.31
CA ALA A 14 -14.86 -6.28 7.22
C ALA A 14 -13.43 -5.95 7.67
N ALA A 15 -12.53 -6.92 7.50
CA ALA A 15 -11.10 -6.68 7.61
C ALA A 15 -10.77 -5.58 6.59
N PRO A 16 -10.16 -4.46 6.99
CA PRO A 16 -9.71 -3.48 6.02
C PRO A 16 -8.64 -4.19 5.19
N ALA A 17 -9.01 -4.60 3.97
CA ALA A 17 -8.09 -5.09 2.99
C ALA A 17 -7.19 -3.92 2.59
N PHE A 18 -6.15 -3.67 3.37
CA PHE A 18 -5.01 -2.88 2.95
C PHE A 18 -4.36 -3.65 1.81
N ALA A 19 -4.91 -3.48 0.61
CA ALA A 19 -4.29 -3.94 -0.62
C ALA A 19 -2.94 -3.22 -0.71
N ARG A 20 -1.89 -3.84 -0.20
CA ARG A 20 -0.51 -3.52 -0.56
C ARG A 20 -0.43 -3.85 -2.03
N ARG A 21 -0.81 -2.88 -2.86
CA ARG A 21 -0.61 -2.95 -4.31
C ARG A 21 0.90 -2.86 -4.53
N SER A 22 1.56 -4.00 -4.37
CA SER A 22 2.92 -4.20 -4.84
C SER A 22 2.83 -4.07 -6.35
N SER A 23 3.06 -2.86 -6.84
CA SER A 23 3.14 -2.60 -8.26
C SER A 23 4.33 -3.40 -8.77
N SER A 24 4.04 -4.54 -9.42
CA SER A 24 5.04 -5.37 -10.11
C SER A 24 5.78 -4.59 -11.21
N LYS A 25 5.25 -3.41 -11.57
CA LYS A 25 6.02 -2.37 -12.26
C LYS A 25 6.70 -1.53 -11.18
N GLY A 26 8.03 -1.53 -11.12
CA GLY A 26 8.87 -0.83 -10.13
C GLY A 26 8.50 0.62 -9.80
N PRO A 27 9.26 1.29 -8.93
CA PRO A 27 8.87 2.56 -8.35
C PRO A 27 8.61 3.61 -9.44
N ARG A 28 7.45 4.26 -9.34
CA ARG A 28 6.99 5.29 -10.26
C ARG A 28 6.94 6.64 -9.55
N ALA A 29 7.28 7.71 -10.25
CA ALA A 29 7.14 9.07 -9.71
C ALA A 29 5.69 9.32 -9.23
N GLY A 30 5.54 9.88 -8.04
CA GLY A 30 4.25 10.11 -7.36
C GLY A 30 3.62 8.88 -6.74
N GLY A 31 4.17 7.68 -6.96
CA GLY A 31 3.74 6.44 -6.33
C GLY A 31 4.12 6.39 -4.85
N TYR A 32 3.38 5.62 -4.06
CA TYR A 32 3.72 5.39 -2.66
C TYR A 32 4.96 4.49 -2.55
N CYS A 33 5.84 4.82 -1.63
CA CYS A 33 6.98 4.00 -1.23
C CYS A 33 6.77 3.47 0.19
N SER A 34 7.50 2.40 0.52
CA SER A 34 7.50 1.88 1.89
C SER A 34 8.06 2.94 2.84
N LYS A 35 7.53 3.03 4.08
CA LYS A 35 8.12 3.91 5.10
C LYS A 35 9.59 3.58 5.38
N SER A 36 9.96 2.30 5.28
CA SER A 36 11.35 1.84 5.41
C SER A 36 12.24 2.22 4.22
N ALA A 37 11.66 2.63 3.09
CA ALA A 37 12.41 3.10 1.93
C ALA A 37 12.65 4.61 1.94
N VAL A 38 12.13 5.36 2.92
CA VAL A 38 12.35 6.81 3.03
C VAL A 38 13.84 7.11 3.13
N GLY A 39 14.33 8.03 2.30
CA GLY A 39 15.76 8.36 2.19
C GLY A 39 16.55 7.46 1.24
N THR A 40 15.91 6.44 0.63
CA THR A 40 16.53 5.63 -0.43
C THR A 40 16.16 6.13 -1.82
N THR A 41 17.03 5.84 -2.79
CA THR A 41 16.80 6.10 -4.20
C THR A 41 16.53 4.82 -4.96
N SER A 42 15.66 4.87 -5.96
CA SER A 42 15.38 3.76 -6.86
C SER A 42 15.11 4.26 -8.28
N THR A 43 15.21 3.38 -9.26
CA THR A 43 15.11 3.75 -10.67
C THR A 43 13.77 3.29 -11.23
N ASP A 44 13.04 4.21 -11.85
CA ASP A 44 11.81 3.87 -12.59
C ASP A 44 12.18 3.04 -13.84
N LYS A 45 11.19 2.36 -14.43
CA LYS A 45 11.34 1.63 -15.71
C LYS A 45 11.88 2.48 -16.86
N LYS A 46 11.77 3.81 -16.74
CA LYS A 46 12.27 4.78 -17.72
C LYS A 46 13.73 5.21 -17.47
N GLY A 47 14.42 4.62 -16.48
CA GLY A 47 15.79 5.01 -16.12
C GLY A 47 15.88 6.26 -15.24
N VAL A 48 14.74 6.79 -14.77
CA VAL A 48 14.70 8.01 -13.96
C VAL A 48 14.98 7.67 -12.49
N THR A 49 15.93 8.36 -11.87
CA THR A 49 16.19 8.24 -10.44
C THR A 49 15.08 8.92 -9.64
N LEU A 50 14.47 8.15 -8.75
CA LEU A 50 13.45 8.57 -7.81
C LEU A 50 14.01 8.45 -6.39
N GLU A 51 13.67 9.41 -5.55
CA GLU A 51 13.95 9.40 -4.12
C GLU A 51 12.65 9.20 -3.35
N CYS A 52 12.63 8.31 -2.37
CA CYS A 52 11.46 8.12 -1.52
C CYS A 52 11.49 9.15 -0.39
N LYS A 53 10.54 10.09 -0.38
CA LYS A 53 10.40 11.12 0.66
C LYS A 53 9.09 10.93 1.42
N ALA A 54 9.12 11.23 2.72
CA ALA A 54 7.91 11.30 3.52
C ALA A 54 7.09 12.53 3.12
N ASP A 55 5.87 12.32 2.67
CA ASP A 55 4.87 13.39 2.59
C ASP A 55 4.38 13.62 4.02
N GLY A 56 4.40 14.87 4.50
CA GLY A 56 4.09 15.25 5.88
C GLY A 56 2.72 14.76 6.42
N ARG A 57 1.92 14.13 5.56
CA ARG A 57 0.68 13.39 5.87
C ARG A 57 0.90 11.93 6.30
N GLY A 58 2.12 11.54 6.65
CA GLY A 58 2.46 10.21 7.19
C GLY A 58 2.55 9.09 6.13
N ARG A 59 2.61 9.45 4.84
CA ARG A 59 2.77 8.50 3.72
C ARG A 59 4.04 8.84 2.97
N ALA A 60 4.83 7.85 2.59
CA ALA A 60 6.03 8.10 1.79
C ALA A 60 5.71 7.99 0.30
N ARG A 61 6.31 8.86 -0.53
CA ARG A 61 6.15 8.88 -1.98
C ARG A 61 7.48 8.95 -2.71
N TRP A 62 7.57 8.29 -3.85
CA TRP A 62 8.68 8.42 -4.79
C TRP A 62 8.58 9.77 -5.52
N THR A 63 9.56 10.63 -5.33
CA THR A 63 9.72 11.91 -6.03
C THR A 63 10.90 11.83 -6.99
N ARG A 64 10.88 12.57 -8.09
CA ARG A 64 12.08 12.68 -8.93
C ARG A 64 13.18 13.39 -8.16
N LYS A 65 14.40 12.87 -8.23
CA LYS A 65 15.59 13.55 -7.73
C LYS A 65 16.00 14.65 -8.70
#